data_AF-A0A7G4RDE5-F1
#
_entry.id   AF-A0A7G4RDE5-F1
#
_cell.length_a   1.000
_cell.length_b   1.000
_cell.length_c   1.000
_cell.angle_alpha   90.00
_cell.angle_beta   90.00
_cell.angle_gamma   90.00
#
_symmetry.space_group_name_H-M   'P 1'
#
loop_
_entity.id
_entity.type
_entity.pdbx_description
1 polymer ?
#
loop_
_entity_poly.entity_id
_entity_poly.type
_entity_poly.pdbx_seq_one_letter_code
_entity_poly.pdbx_strand_id
1 'polypeptide(L)'
;MKKPLSERVIQSQSEKKARRISAKIEFIALQEDIKEALDKGCSMKAVWETLSDEGHISFGYKAFRHYVLKLIKSAQENTKDEKQGKSKTTHEIKGFTFNPIPNPKELL
;
A
#
# COMPACT_ATOMS: atom_id res chain seq x y z
N MET A 1 25.28 12.85 33.78
CA MET A 1 25.46 11.52 33.15
C MET A 1 24.50 11.38 31.98
N LYS A 2 24.90 10.73 30.89
CA LYS A 2 23.98 10.47 29.76
C LYS A 2 23.00 9.36 30.18
N LYS A 3 21.72 9.51 29.82
CA LYS A 3 20.68 8.49 30.06
C LYS A 3 21.11 7.12 29.50
N PRO A 4 20.74 6.00 30.14
CA PRO A 4 21.05 4.67 29.64
C PRO A 4 20.44 4.45 28.25
N LEU A 5 21.09 3.60 27.46
CA LEU A 5 20.69 3.34 26.07
C LEU A 5 19.23 2.88 25.96
N SER A 6 18.76 2.07 26.90
CA SER A 6 17.38 1.58 26.97
C SER A 6 16.36 2.72 27.05
N GLU A 7 16.58 3.71 27.91
CA GLU A 7 15.68 4.86 28.07
C GLU A 7 15.66 5.72 26.80
N ARG A 8 16.81 5.93 26.16
CA ARG A 8 16.88 6.68 24.89
C ARG A 8 16.15 5.95 23.75
N VAL A 9 16.24 4.62 23.71
CA VAL A 9 15.53 3.80 22.72
C VAL A 9 14.03 3.91 22.94
N ILE A 10 13.55 3.75 24.18
CA ILE A 10 12.11 3.87 24.52
C ILE A 10 11.58 5.26 24.13
N GLN A 11 12.29 6.32 24.48
CA GLN A 11 11.91 7.70 24.12
C GLN A 11 11.87 7.90 22.60
N SER A 12 12.86 7.39 21.86
CA SER A 12 12.85 7.50 20.41
C SER A 12 11.69 6.72 19.76
N GLN A 13 11.27 5.62 20.37
CA GLN A 13 10.15 4.82 19.86
C GLN A 13 8.80 5.51 20.13
N SER A 14 8.63 6.14 21.29
CA SER A 14 7.40 6.88 21.61
C SER A 14 7.22 8.09 20.68
N GLU A 15 8.28 8.85 20.43
CA GLU A 15 8.27 9.98 19.49
C GLU A 15 7.96 9.52 18.05
N LYS A 16 8.60 8.44 17.59
CA LYS A 16 8.30 7.85 16.28
C LYS A 16 6.85 7.38 16.20
N LYS A 17 6.30 6.80 17.27
CA LYS A 17 4.90 6.36 17.33
C LYS A 17 3.96 7.57 17.23
N ALA A 18 4.24 8.65 17.95
CA ALA A 18 3.45 9.88 17.88
C ALA A 18 3.43 10.46 16.45
N ARG A 19 4.59 10.55 15.79
CA ARG A 19 4.69 10.99 14.38
C ARG A 19 3.91 10.11 13.41
N ARG A 20 3.87 8.79 13.63
CA ARG A 20 3.05 7.87 12.81
C ARG A 20 1.56 8.07 13.02
N ILE A 21 1.15 8.41 14.24
CA ILE A 21 -0.26 8.69 14.56
C ILE A 21 -0.67 10.01 13.91
N SER A 22 0.15 11.07 14.01
CA SER A 22 -0.15 12.36 13.36
C SER A 22 -0.27 12.23 11.84
N ALA A 23 0.69 11.56 11.19
CA ALA A 23 0.64 11.31 9.75
C ALA A 23 -0.62 10.52 9.33
N LYS A 24 -1.07 9.57 10.16
CA LYS A 24 -2.32 8.84 9.90
C LYS A 24 -3.54 9.76 10.03
N ILE A 25 -3.56 10.66 11.01
CA ILE A 25 -4.66 11.62 11.19
C ILE A 25 -4.71 12.60 10.01
N GLU A 26 -3.56 13.14 9.60
CA GLU A 26 -3.42 13.99 8.40
C GLU A 26 -4.00 13.29 7.17
N PHE A 27 -3.64 12.01 6.96
CA PHE A 27 -4.18 11.22 5.86
C PHE A 27 -5.70 11.03 5.95
N ILE A 28 -6.23 10.71 7.13
CA ILE A 28 -7.67 10.49 7.32
C ILE A 28 -8.47 11.78 7.04
N ALA A 29 -7.95 12.94 7.44
CA ALA A 29 -8.59 14.22 7.20
C ALA A 29 -8.77 14.51 5.70
N LEU A 30 -7.83 14.08 4.86
CA LEU A 30 -7.81 14.28 3.41
C LEU A 30 -8.32 13.06 2.62
N GLN A 31 -8.82 12.03 3.32
CA GLN A 31 -9.10 10.74 2.71
C GLN A 31 -10.16 10.83 1.60
N GLU A 32 -11.22 11.60 1.82
CA GLU A 32 -12.30 11.77 0.84
C GLU A 32 -11.82 12.53 -0.40
N ASP A 33 -11.05 13.61 -0.23
CA ASP A 33 -10.47 14.37 -1.34
C ASP A 33 -9.50 13.52 -2.18
N ILE A 34 -8.66 12.73 -1.51
CA ILE A 34 -7.74 11.79 -2.17
C ILE A 34 -8.54 10.75 -2.96
N LYS A 35 -9.63 10.24 -2.40
CA LYS A 35 -10.49 9.25 -3.08
C LYS A 35 -11.15 9.87 -4.31
N GLU A 36 -11.70 11.07 -4.20
CA GLU A 36 -12.30 11.79 -5.32
C GLU A 36 -11.29 12.05 -6.44
N ALA A 37 -10.07 12.47 -6.10
CA ALA A 37 -9.01 12.68 -7.08
C ALA A 37 -8.60 11.37 -7.80
N LEU A 38 -8.55 10.25 -7.07
CA LEU A 38 -8.26 8.94 -7.66
C LEU A 38 -9.40 8.44 -8.56
N ASP A 39 -10.65 8.68 -8.18
CA ASP A 39 -11.83 8.32 -8.99
C ASP A 39 -11.90 9.13 -10.29
N LYS A 40 -11.41 10.38 -10.28
CA LYS A 40 -11.20 11.21 -11.48
C LYS A 40 -10.04 10.73 -12.37
N GLY A 41 -9.32 9.68 -11.97
CA GLY A 41 -8.21 9.10 -12.73
C GLY A 41 -6.88 9.82 -12.54
N CYS A 42 -6.74 10.70 -11.55
CA CYS A 42 -5.46 11.31 -11.24
C CYS A 42 -4.46 10.25 -10.74
N SER A 43 -3.20 10.37 -11.14
CA SER A 43 -2.17 9.45 -10.66
C SER A 43 -1.90 9.66 -9.15
N MET A 44 -1.64 8.59 -8.41
CA MET A 44 -1.29 8.66 -6.99
C MET A 44 -0.08 9.57 -6.72
N LYS A 45 0.85 9.67 -7.68
CA LYS A 45 2.03 10.52 -7.55
C LYS A 45 1.66 12.00 -7.67
N ALA A 46 0.85 12.36 -8.66
CA ALA A 46 0.37 13.73 -8.84
C ALA A 46 -0.42 14.22 -7.61
N VAL A 47 -1.34 13.40 -7.10
CA VAL A 47 -2.12 13.74 -5.88
C VAL A 47 -1.19 13.98 -4.68
N TRP A 48 -0.17 13.13 -4.50
CA TRP A 48 0.79 13.31 -3.40
C TRP A 48 1.67 14.56 -3.58
N GLU A 49 2.15 14.83 -4.80
CA GLU A 49 2.95 16.02 -5.07
C GLU A 49 2.15 17.30 -4.75
N THR A 50 0.91 17.40 -5.24
CA THR A 50 0.03 18.55 -4.95
C THR A 50 -0.18 18.74 -3.44
N LEU A 51 -0.56 17.68 -2.72
CA LEU A 51 -0.79 17.78 -1.27
C LEU A 51 0.49 18.09 -0.48
N SER A 52 1.64 17.64 -0.97
CA SER A 52 2.94 17.92 -0.37
C SER A 52 3.38 19.36 -0.62
N ASP A 53 3.15 19.87 -1.82
CA ASP A 53 3.48 21.25 -2.21
C ASP A 53 2.59 22.26 -1.48
N GLU A 54 1.32 21.91 -1.26
CA GLU A 54 0.38 22.71 -0.45
C GLU A 54 0.64 22.60 1.05
N GLY A 55 1.51 21.68 1.49
CA GLY A 55 1.86 21.48 2.90
C GLY A 55 0.76 20.79 3.73
N HIS A 56 -0.20 20.15 3.07
CA HIS A 56 -1.28 19.41 3.73
C HIS A 56 -0.79 18.10 4.40
N ILE A 57 0.32 17.54 3.94
CA ILE A 57 0.89 16.29 4.44
C ILE A 57 2.37 16.44 4.81
N SER A 58 2.75 15.88 5.97
CA SER A 58 4.14 15.92 6.46
C SER A 58 4.97 14.68 6.10
N PHE A 59 4.36 13.69 5.43
CA PHE A 59 4.95 12.37 5.19
C PHE A 59 5.20 12.08 3.71
N GLY A 60 6.24 11.29 3.45
CA GLY A 60 6.69 10.99 2.09
C GLY A 60 5.78 10.03 1.30
N TYR A 61 6.00 10.01 -0.02
CA TYR A 61 5.21 9.26 -1.00
C TYR A 61 5.00 7.78 -0.65
N LYS A 62 6.02 7.10 -0.11
CA LYS A 62 5.92 5.68 0.27
C LYS A 62 4.83 5.45 1.33
N ALA A 63 4.72 6.34 2.32
CA ALA A 63 3.71 6.26 3.35
C ALA A 63 2.32 6.57 2.78
N PHE A 64 2.22 7.60 1.92
CA PHE A 64 1.01 7.92 1.18
C PHE A 64 0.47 6.71 0.41
N ARG A 65 1.31 6.07 -0.42
CA ARG A 65 0.89 4.87 -1.17
C ARG A 65 0.41 3.77 -0.24
N HIS A 66 1.10 3.53 0.87
CA HIS A 66 0.70 2.51 1.84
C HIS A 66 -0.68 2.82 2.43
N TYR A 67 -0.95 4.07 2.81
CA TYR A 67 -2.26 4.47 3.33
C TYR A 67 -3.36 4.36 2.27
N VAL A 68 -3.14 4.79 1.03
CA VAL A 68 -4.13 4.62 -0.04
C VAL A 68 -4.46 3.14 -0.26
N LEU A 69 -3.46 2.27 -0.38
CA LEU A 69 -3.68 0.83 -0.54
C LEU A 69 -4.41 0.22 0.67
N LYS A 70 -4.05 0.66 1.87
CA LYS A 70 -4.59 0.08 3.12
C LYS A 70 -5.95 0.62 3.50
N LEU A 71 -6.26 1.89 3.28
CA LEU A 71 -7.50 2.51 3.75
C LEU A 71 -8.56 2.59 2.64
N ILE A 72 -8.15 2.86 1.40
CA ILE A 72 -9.09 3.03 0.28
C ILE A 72 -9.35 1.68 -0.40
N LYS A 73 -8.28 0.94 -0.76
CA LYS A 73 -8.45 -0.34 -1.46
C LYS A 73 -8.95 -1.48 -0.57
N SER A 74 -8.52 -1.58 0.68
CA SER A 74 -9.07 -2.60 1.58
C SER A 74 -10.56 -2.36 1.90
N ALA A 75 -11.00 -1.10 1.92
CA ALA A 75 -12.43 -0.77 2.08
C ALA A 75 -13.26 -1.25 0.89
N GLN A 76 -12.69 -1.26 -0.33
CA GLN A 76 -13.37 -1.76 -1.54
C GLN A 76 -13.50 -3.29 -1.59
N GLU A 77 -12.58 -4.03 -0.96
CA GLU A 77 -12.68 -5.49 -0.85
C GLU A 77 -13.76 -5.91 0.16
N ASN A 78 -13.84 -5.22 1.32
CA ASN A 78 -14.81 -5.57 2.36
C ASN A 78 -16.28 -5.28 2.00
N THR A 79 -16.56 -4.46 0.98
CA THR A 79 -17.93 -4.23 0.49
C THR A 79 -18.36 -5.18 -0.63
N LYS A 80 -17.50 -6.10 -1.06
CA LYS A 80 -17.81 -7.09 -2.13
C LYS A 80 -17.91 -8.54 -1.64
N ASP A 81 -17.82 -8.77 -0.33
CA ASP A 81 -17.93 -10.10 0.28
C ASP A 81 -19.37 -10.51 0.67
N GLU A 82 -20.36 -10.12 -0.14
CA GLU A 82 -21.62 -10.88 -0.25
C GLU A 82 -21.92 -11.14 -1.73
N LYS A 83 -21.00 -11.87 -2.38
CA LYS A 83 -21.19 -12.75 -3.55
C LYS A 83 -19.85 -12.86 -4.29
N GLN A 84 -18.97 -13.72 -3.82
CA GLN A 84 -18.21 -14.56 -4.73
C GLN A 84 -17.80 -15.85 -4.04
N GLY A 85 -18.55 -16.90 -4.39
CA GLY A 85 -18.23 -18.26 -4.07
C GLY A 85 -16.81 -18.59 -4.54
N LYS A 86 -16.08 -19.14 -3.60
CA LYS A 86 -14.84 -19.91 -3.70
C LYS A 86 -14.87 -20.90 -4.89
N SER A 87 -14.52 -20.46 -6.09
CA SER A 87 -14.09 -21.38 -7.16
C SER A 87 -12.58 -21.52 -7.11
N LYS A 88 -12.10 -22.35 -6.18
CA LYS A 88 -10.75 -22.91 -6.26
C LYS A 88 -10.69 -23.83 -7.48
N THR A 89 -10.44 -23.27 -8.67
CA THR A 89 -9.80 -24.07 -9.72
C THR A 89 -8.31 -23.94 -9.49
N THR A 90 -7.72 -25.00 -8.97
CA THR A 90 -6.28 -25.17 -8.87
C THR A 90 -5.71 -25.26 -10.28
N HIS A 91 -5.50 -24.13 -10.94
CA HIS A 91 -4.52 -24.03 -12.01
C HIS A 91 -3.16 -23.97 -11.31
N GLU A 92 -2.63 -25.15 -10.99
CA GLU A 92 -1.20 -25.28 -10.71
C GLU A 92 -0.46 -24.53 -11.81
N ILE A 93 0.22 -23.45 -11.45
CA ILE A 93 1.19 -22.82 -12.32
C ILE A 93 2.31 -23.86 -12.42
N LYS A 94 2.17 -24.79 -13.36
CA LYS A 94 3.24 -25.69 -13.73
C LYS A 94 4.34 -24.76 -14.24
N GLY A 95 5.40 -24.64 -13.45
CA GLY A 95 6.56 -23.87 -13.83
C GLY A 95 7.04 -24.28 -15.22
N PHE A 96 7.76 -23.39 -15.88
CA PHE A 96 8.40 -23.72 -17.15
C PHE A 96 9.38 -24.89 -16.94
N THR A 97 8.98 -26.08 -17.38
CA THR A 97 9.85 -27.27 -17.37
C THR A 97 10.58 -27.31 -18.71
N PHE A 98 11.81 -26.80 -18.73
CA PHE A 98 12.68 -26.92 -19.89
C PHE A 98 13.07 -28.38 -20.10
N ASN A 99 12.60 -28.99 -21.19
CA ASN A 99 13.02 -30.31 -21.61
C ASN A 99 14.09 -30.17 -22.70
N PRO A 100 15.37 -30.48 -22.44
CA PRO A 100 16.47 -30.25 -23.38
C PRO A 100 16.44 -31.20 -24.60
N ILE A 101 15.56 -32.20 -24.60
CA ILE A 101 15.36 -33.12 -25.73
C ILE A 101 14.17 -32.60 -26.55
N PRO A 102 14.38 -32.09 -27.77
CA PRO A 102 13.30 -31.52 -28.59
C PRO A 102 12.30 -32.60 -29.02
N ASN A 103 11.00 -32.27 -28.97
CA ASN A 103 9.94 -33.12 -29.50
C ASN A 103 9.71 -32.79 -31.00
N PRO A 104 10.06 -33.66 -31.95
CA PRO A 104 9.97 -33.36 -33.39
C PRO A 104 8.54 -33.19 -33.89
N LYS A 105 7.52 -33.57 -33.09
CA LYS A 105 6.10 -33.43 -33.46
C LYS A 105 5.52 -32.03 -33.22
N GLU A 106 6.18 -31.19 -32.43
CA GLU A 106 5.75 -29.81 -32.15
C GLU A 106 6.46 -28.78 -33.05
N LEU A 107 7.32 -29.26 -33.97
CA LEU A 107 8.13 -28.43 -34.87
C LEU A 107 7.55 -28.33 -36.31
N LEU A 108 6.32 -28.80 -36.51
CA LEU A 108 5.56 -28.75 -37.78
C LEU A 108 4.61 -27.56 -37.80
#